data_AF-W7QCT0-F1
#
_entry.id   AF-W7QCT0-F1
#
_cell.length_a   1.000
_cell.length_b   1.000
_cell.length_c   1.000
_cell.angle_alpha   90.00
_cell.angle_beta   90.00
_cell.angle_gamma   90.00
#
_symmetry.space_group_name_H-M   'P 1'
#
loop_
_entity.id
_entity.type
_entity.pdbx_description
1 polymer ?
#
loop_
_entity_poly.entity_id
_entity_poly.type
_entity_poly.pdbx_seq_one_letter_code
_entity_poly.pdbx_strand_id
1 'polypeptide(L)'
;MTIRNLLIFLLTLMGLLILLSSGWEIREIRAKLNAAQWVHQSNRVADISLRASGVMAMERGITAAILSHPAQASPDMLYEMARQRHDGDALYRSIMATASELPSLSQVDDTHPLRRGLQQLAQHHDTMETARRQVDQRIANEAVELDESQWITLATRYVEALSELRDATAHPMPNNIYSYTTNPLIKDALFNVSEYAGRERAVIGSAIAQQRPLSEIERARLQRYRDIVEASLARIETLIQQLPDIPALQRPKLSWIPAFSMSIRPFDLPSIEPTVKAPTIRSAQPNGTSKPPRASARCCRFRKSSVIISKPASTSCVTASCSRWPWRSSPSSQP
;
A
#
# COMPACT_ATOMS: atom_id res chain seq x y z
N MET A 1 -11.35 9.46 -75.63
CA MET A 1 -12.23 8.99 -74.54
C MET A 1 -13.59 9.67 -74.68
N THR A 2 -14.69 8.94 -74.53
CA THR A 2 -16.04 9.52 -74.57
C THR A 2 -16.37 10.19 -73.23
N ILE A 3 -17.17 11.27 -73.25
CA ILE A 3 -17.61 12.01 -72.04
C ILE A 3 -18.20 11.07 -70.98
N ARG A 4 -18.90 10.01 -71.42
CA ARG A 4 -19.48 8.97 -70.56
C ARG A 4 -18.42 8.21 -69.73
N ASN A 5 -17.29 7.84 -70.35
CA ASN A 5 -16.23 7.11 -69.63
C ASN A 5 -15.54 8.00 -68.59
N LEU A 6 -15.42 9.31 -68.88
CA LEU A 6 -14.86 10.28 -67.94
C LEU A 6 -15.77 10.46 -66.70
N LEU A 7 -17.10 10.53 -66.90
CA LEU A 7 -18.06 10.66 -65.80
C LEU A 7 -18.07 9.41 -64.91
N ILE A 8 -18.06 8.21 -65.50
CA ILE A 8 -17.99 6.95 -64.74
C ILE A 8 -16.70 6.89 -63.92
N PHE A 9 -15.56 7.24 -64.53
CA PHE A 9 -14.27 7.26 -63.85
C PHE A 9 -14.28 8.20 -62.63
N LEU A 10 -14.76 9.44 -62.80
CA LEU A 10 -14.86 10.41 -61.71
C LEU A 10 -15.77 9.92 -60.57
N LEU A 11 -16.94 9.33 -60.89
CA LEU A 11 -17.83 8.78 -59.87
C LEU A 11 -17.19 7.61 -59.11
N THR A 12 -16.50 6.70 -59.81
CA THR A 12 -15.80 5.58 -59.16
C THR A 12 -14.65 6.05 -58.28
N LEU A 13 -13.87 7.04 -58.73
CA LEU A 13 -12.77 7.62 -57.96
C LEU A 13 -13.29 8.31 -56.70
N MET A 14 -14.35 9.10 -56.82
CA MET A 14 -14.99 9.76 -55.67
C MET A 14 -15.54 8.73 -54.68
N GLY A 15 -16.22 7.69 -55.16
CA GLY A 15 -16.70 6.59 -54.32
C GLY A 15 -15.57 5.88 -53.58
N LEU A 16 -14.44 5.63 -54.25
CA LEU A 16 -13.25 5.02 -53.65
C LEU A 16 -12.66 5.92 -52.55
N LEU A 17 -12.54 7.22 -52.78
CA LEU A 17 -12.05 8.17 -51.79
C LEU A 17 -12.94 8.24 -50.55
N ILE A 18 -14.27 8.22 -50.73
CA ILE A 18 -15.22 8.18 -49.60
C ILE A 18 -15.04 6.90 -48.79
N LEU A 19 -14.88 5.74 -49.44
CA LEU A 19 -14.65 4.47 -48.75
C LEU A 19 -13.32 4.46 -47.98
N LEU A 20 -12.25 4.98 -48.58
CA LEU A 20 -10.95 5.09 -47.91
C LEU A 20 -11.00 6.02 -46.69
N SER A 21 -11.64 7.20 -46.83
CA SER A 21 -11.85 8.14 -45.73
C SER A 21 -12.67 7.49 -44.61
N SER A 22 -13.78 6.81 -44.96
CA SER A 22 -14.63 6.14 -43.98
C SER A 22 -13.90 5.02 -43.23
N GLY A 23 -13.06 4.25 -43.94
CA GLY A 23 -12.22 3.22 -43.33
C GLY A 23 -11.20 3.80 -42.33
N TRP A 24 -10.62 4.96 -42.64
CA TRP A 24 -9.73 5.67 -41.74
C TRP A 24 -10.44 6.14 -40.47
N GLU A 25 -11.61 6.78 -40.62
CA GLU A 25 -12.43 7.23 -39.49
C GLU A 25 -12.85 6.08 -38.57
N ILE A 26 -13.25 4.93 -39.14
CA ILE A 26 -13.59 3.74 -38.34
C ILE A 26 -12.39 3.25 -37.52
N ARG A 27 -11.19 3.25 -38.12
CA ARG A 27 -9.96 2.87 -37.42
C ARG A 27 -9.64 3.83 -36.29
N GLU A 28 -9.80 5.13 -36.52
CA GLU A 28 -9.58 6.17 -35.53
C GLU A 28 -10.59 6.09 -34.38
N ILE A 29 -11.88 5.90 -34.68
CA ILE A 29 -12.94 5.71 -33.67
C ILE A 29 -12.64 4.49 -32.81
N ARG A 30 -12.22 3.36 -33.40
CA ARG A 30 -11.82 2.17 -32.64
C ARG A 30 -10.61 2.43 -31.75
N ALA A 31 -9.61 3.17 -32.22
CA ALA A 31 -8.46 3.56 -31.40
C ALA A 31 -8.88 4.44 -30.21
N LYS A 32 -9.77 5.42 -30.42
CA LYS A 32 -10.33 6.25 -29.35
C LYS A 32 -11.15 5.44 -28.35
N LEU A 33 -11.98 4.51 -28.83
CA LEU A 33 -12.79 3.64 -27.97
C LEU A 33 -11.91 2.74 -27.09
N ASN A 34 -10.89 2.09 -27.68
CA ASN A 34 -9.96 1.25 -26.92
C ASN A 34 -9.20 2.07 -25.87
N ALA A 35 -8.77 3.30 -26.20
CA ALA A 35 -8.12 4.20 -25.26
C ALA A 35 -9.05 4.60 -24.09
N ALA A 36 -10.30 4.92 -24.39
CA ALA A 36 -11.28 5.27 -23.36
C ALA A 36 -11.57 4.08 -22.43
N GLN A 37 -11.69 2.87 -22.98
CA GLN A 37 -11.85 1.64 -22.19
C GLN A 37 -10.63 1.35 -21.31
N TRP A 38 -9.42 1.47 -21.87
CA TRP A 38 -8.17 1.34 -21.12
C TRP A 38 -8.12 2.30 -19.94
N VAL A 39 -8.34 3.59 -20.17
CA VAL A 39 -8.32 4.62 -19.13
C VAL A 39 -9.38 4.36 -18.07
N HIS A 40 -10.59 3.95 -18.48
CA HIS A 40 -11.67 3.65 -17.54
C HIS A 40 -11.31 2.47 -16.62
N GLN A 41 -10.80 1.37 -17.18
CA GLN A 41 -10.47 0.17 -16.41
C GLN A 41 -9.18 0.32 -15.60
N SER A 42 -8.15 0.96 -16.13
CA SER A 42 -6.94 1.27 -15.37
C SER A 42 -7.27 2.18 -14.19
N ASN A 43 -8.17 3.16 -14.36
CA ASN A 43 -8.65 3.98 -13.26
C ASN A 43 -9.42 3.16 -12.20
N ARG A 44 -10.16 2.11 -12.58
CA ARG A 44 -10.78 1.21 -11.59
C ARG A 44 -9.73 0.47 -10.76
N VAL A 45 -8.64 0.01 -11.38
CA VAL A 45 -7.48 -0.57 -10.66
C VAL A 45 -6.87 0.45 -9.69
N ALA A 46 -6.69 1.69 -10.14
CA ALA A 46 -6.18 2.80 -9.33
C ALA A 46 -7.04 3.03 -8.07
N ASP A 47 -8.36 3.05 -8.23
CA ASP A 47 -9.33 3.28 -7.16
C ASP A 47 -9.35 2.15 -6.13
N ILE A 48 -9.30 0.89 -6.57
CA ILE A 48 -9.23 -0.25 -5.67
C ILE A 48 -7.87 -0.26 -4.95
N SER A 49 -6.77 0.02 -5.65
CA SER A 49 -5.43 0.13 -5.05
C SER A 49 -5.38 1.19 -3.95
N LEU A 50 -5.96 2.37 -4.19
CA LEU A 50 -6.05 3.43 -3.19
C LEU A 50 -6.77 2.98 -1.92
N ARG A 51 -7.91 2.27 -2.06
CA ARG A 51 -8.64 1.70 -0.93
C ARG A 51 -7.81 0.63 -0.19
N ALA A 52 -7.12 -0.23 -0.95
CA ALA A 52 -6.25 -1.27 -0.40
C ALA A 52 -5.11 -0.66 0.43
N SER A 53 -4.50 0.43 -0.04
CA SER A 53 -3.46 1.14 0.71
C SER A 53 -3.98 1.64 2.06
N GLY A 54 -5.20 2.18 2.10
CA GLY A 54 -5.83 2.62 3.34
C GLY A 54 -6.05 1.48 4.35
N VAL A 55 -6.59 0.34 3.88
CA VAL A 55 -6.79 -0.86 4.72
C VAL A 55 -5.45 -1.40 5.23
N MET A 56 -4.45 -1.50 4.35
CA MET A 56 -3.11 -1.96 4.74
C MET A 56 -2.45 -1.00 5.73
N ALA A 57 -2.63 0.31 5.59
CA ALA A 57 -2.09 1.28 6.54
C ALA A 57 -2.70 1.10 7.94
N MET A 58 -3.98 0.74 8.03
CA MET A 58 -4.64 0.39 9.30
C MET A 58 -4.10 -0.92 9.88
N GLU A 59 -4.01 -1.98 9.05
CA GLU A 59 -3.43 -3.25 9.48
C GLU A 59 -2.00 -3.09 9.99
N ARG A 60 -1.16 -2.31 9.28
CA ARG A 60 0.21 -1.97 9.68
C ARG A 60 0.23 -1.42 11.10
N GLY A 61 -0.61 -0.41 11.38
CA GLY A 61 -0.67 0.27 12.67
C GLY A 61 -1.17 -0.62 13.81
N ILE A 62 -2.29 -1.34 13.59
CA ILE A 62 -2.86 -2.25 14.60
C ILE A 62 -1.88 -3.36 14.92
N THR A 63 -1.31 -4.00 13.91
CA THR A 63 -0.38 -5.12 14.09
C THR A 63 0.92 -4.67 14.76
N ALA A 64 1.44 -3.49 14.42
CA ALA A 64 2.59 -2.93 15.12
C ALA A 64 2.30 -2.73 16.61
N ALA A 65 1.14 -2.15 16.96
CA ALA A 65 0.73 -1.96 18.35
C ALA A 65 0.60 -3.29 19.11
N ILE A 66 0.08 -4.34 18.45
CA ILE A 66 0.02 -5.69 19.02
C ILE A 66 1.44 -6.25 19.25
N LEU A 67 2.34 -6.13 18.26
CA LEU A 67 3.71 -6.65 18.33
C LEU A 67 4.56 -5.95 19.40
N SER A 68 4.30 -4.67 19.71
CA SER A 68 4.98 -3.98 20.81
C SER A 68 4.72 -4.64 22.17
N HIS A 69 3.50 -5.13 22.41
CA HIS A 69 3.09 -5.77 23.67
C HIS A 69 2.13 -6.95 23.43
N PRO A 70 2.62 -8.10 22.91
CA PRO A 70 1.74 -9.19 22.47
C PRO A 70 0.85 -9.75 23.58
N ALA A 71 1.37 -9.82 24.80
CA ALA A 71 0.64 -10.31 25.98
C ALA A 71 -0.49 -9.37 26.45
N GLN A 72 -0.53 -8.13 25.96
CA GLN A 72 -1.55 -7.12 26.29
C GLN A 72 -2.54 -6.88 25.13
N ALA A 73 -2.45 -7.67 24.05
CA ALA A 73 -3.37 -7.53 22.92
C ALA A 73 -4.80 -7.86 23.37
N SER A 74 -5.69 -6.87 23.29
CA SER A 74 -7.10 -7.07 23.61
C SER A 74 -7.81 -7.90 22.52
N PRO A 75 -8.89 -8.63 22.86
CA PRO A 75 -9.70 -9.33 21.86
C PRO A 75 -10.19 -8.42 20.72
N ASP A 76 -10.53 -7.17 21.03
CA ASP A 76 -10.97 -6.19 20.03
C ASP A 76 -9.86 -5.82 19.05
N MET A 77 -8.61 -5.65 19.52
CA MET A 77 -7.47 -5.39 18.64
C MET A 77 -7.20 -6.57 17.69
N LEU A 78 -7.29 -7.80 18.19
CA LEU A 78 -7.12 -9.01 17.38
C LEU A 78 -8.24 -9.15 16.34
N TYR A 79 -9.49 -8.85 16.74
CA TYR A 79 -10.64 -8.82 15.83
C TYR A 79 -10.45 -7.79 14.72
N GLU A 80 -10.08 -6.55 15.06
CA GLU A 80 -9.84 -5.50 14.07
C GLU A 80 -8.66 -5.84 13.16
N MET A 81 -7.56 -6.41 13.68
CA MET A 81 -6.46 -6.91 12.86
C MET A 81 -6.95 -7.94 11.83
N ALA A 82 -7.72 -8.95 12.26
CA ALA A 82 -8.25 -9.98 11.38
C ALA A 82 -9.19 -9.41 10.33
N ARG A 83 -10.03 -8.43 10.70
CA ARG A 83 -10.92 -7.72 9.79
C ARG A 83 -10.14 -6.97 8.70
N GLN A 84 -9.12 -6.18 9.08
CA GLN A 84 -8.31 -5.44 8.09
C GLN A 84 -7.59 -6.39 7.13
N ARG A 85 -7.08 -7.53 7.61
CA ARG A 85 -6.50 -8.57 6.75
C ARG A 85 -7.49 -9.08 5.72
N HIS A 86 -8.69 -9.47 6.17
CA HIS A 86 -9.75 -9.96 5.31
C HIS A 86 -10.13 -8.94 4.22
N ASP A 87 -10.35 -7.68 4.62
CA ASP A 87 -10.70 -6.59 3.70
C ASP A 87 -9.57 -6.31 2.71
N GLY A 88 -8.31 -6.36 3.18
CA GLY A 88 -7.11 -6.20 2.35
C GLY A 88 -7.00 -7.28 1.28
N ASP A 89 -7.21 -8.54 1.64
CA ASP A 89 -7.14 -9.67 0.71
C ASP A 89 -8.28 -9.63 -0.33
N ALA A 90 -9.47 -9.20 0.09
CA ALA A 90 -10.59 -9.01 -0.82
C ALA A 90 -10.30 -7.91 -1.85
N LEU A 91 -9.67 -6.81 -1.42
CA LEU A 91 -9.25 -5.75 -2.32
C LEU A 91 -8.12 -6.21 -3.25
N TYR A 92 -7.10 -6.92 -2.75
CA TYR A 92 -6.04 -7.51 -3.57
C TYR A 92 -6.60 -8.42 -4.68
N ARG A 93 -7.51 -9.35 -4.33
CA ARG A 93 -8.18 -10.21 -5.32
C ARG A 93 -8.96 -9.39 -6.34
N SER A 94 -9.63 -8.32 -5.91
CA SER A 94 -10.38 -7.43 -6.80
C SER A 94 -9.46 -6.66 -7.75
N ILE A 95 -8.27 -6.25 -7.30
CA ILE A 95 -7.24 -5.64 -8.16
C ILE A 95 -6.83 -6.64 -9.23
N MET A 96 -6.45 -7.86 -8.84
CA MET A 96 -5.98 -8.88 -9.79
C MET A 96 -7.07 -9.29 -10.79
N ALA A 97 -8.32 -9.46 -10.35
CA ALA A 97 -9.44 -9.75 -11.22
C ALA A 97 -9.69 -8.60 -12.21
N THR A 98 -9.80 -7.36 -11.72
CA THR A 98 -10.01 -6.18 -12.59
C THR A 98 -8.86 -6.00 -13.57
N ALA A 99 -7.61 -6.20 -13.12
CA ALA A 99 -6.43 -6.14 -13.97
C ALA A 99 -6.46 -7.19 -15.09
N SER A 100 -6.90 -8.42 -14.80
CA SER A 100 -7.02 -9.49 -15.78
C SER A 100 -8.07 -9.23 -16.87
N GLU A 101 -9.04 -8.35 -16.60
CA GLU A 101 -10.08 -7.95 -17.54
C GLU A 101 -9.65 -6.82 -18.49
N LEU A 102 -8.47 -6.19 -18.29
CA LEU A 102 -8.00 -5.12 -19.17
C LEU A 102 -7.73 -5.68 -20.58
N PRO A 103 -8.46 -5.23 -21.62
CA PRO A 103 -8.15 -5.51 -23.00
C PRO A 103 -6.71 -5.07 -23.25
N SER A 104 -6.00 -5.89 -24.00
CA SER A 104 -4.60 -5.66 -24.37
C SER A 104 -3.57 -5.81 -23.26
N LEU A 105 -3.89 -6.09 -21.98
CA LEU A 105 -2.84 -6.38 -20.99
C LEU A 105 -2.00 -7.62 -21.38
N SER A 106 -2.61 -8.57 -22.09
CA SER A 106 -1.92 -9.72 -22.70
C SER A 106 -1.06 -9.38 -23.92
N GLN A 107 -1.35 -8.26 -24.58
CA GLN A 107 -0.62 -7.74 -25.75
C GLN A 107 0.45 -6.70 -25.36
N VAL A 108 0.39 -6.24 -24.11
CA VAL A 108 1.33 -5.29 -23.52
C VAL A 108 2.60 -6.05 -23.11
N ASP A 109 3.75 -5.52 -23.53
CA ASP A 109 5.06 -6.05 -23.18
C ASP A 109 5.28 -6.09 -21.66
N ASP A 110 6.07 -7.06 -21.19
CA ASP A 110 6.49 -7.21 -19.79
C ASP A 110 7.20 -5.95 -19.26
N THR A 111 7.76 -5.13 -20.15
CA THR A 111 8.40 -3.88 -19.80
C THR A 111 7.43 -2.77 -19.38
N HIS A 112 6.14 -2.88 -19.71
CA HIS A 112 5.16 -1.84 -19.43
C HIS A 112 4.96 -1.64 -17.91
N PRO A 113 4.92 -0.39 -17.40
CA PRO A 113 4.83 -0.11 -15.97
C PRO A 113 3.68 -0.82 -15.26
N LEU A 114 2.48 -0.84 -15.88
CA LEU A 114 1.32 -1.49 -15.25
C LEU A 114 1.53 -2.99 -15.00
N ARG A 115 2.13 -3.70 -15.96
CA ARG A 115 2.37 -5.14 -15.86
C ARG A 115 3.43 -5.44 -14.81
N ARG A 116 4.50 -4.65 -14.77
CA ARG A 116 5.53 -4.72 -13.74
C ARG A 116 4.97 -4.42 -12.35
N GLY A 117 4.16 -3.37 -12.21
CA GLY A 117 3.53 -2.99 -10.94
C GLY A 117 2.62 -4.09 -10.40
N LEU A 118 1.86 -4.79 -11.27
CA LEU A 118 1.06 -5.95 -10.87
C LEU A 118 1.92 -7.12 -10.38
N GLN A 119 3.02 -7.41 -11.07
CA GLN A 119 3.98 -8.46 -10.66
C GLN A 119 4.64 -8.13 -9.31
N GLN A 120 5.09 -6.88 -9.13
CA GLN A 120 5.67 -6.41 -7.87
C GLN A 120 4.64 -6.50 -6.73
N LEU A 121 3.39 -6.07 -6.98
CA LEU A 121 2.33 -6.16 -5.99
C LEU A 121 2.09 -7.61 -5.56
N ALA A 122 2.06 -8.56 -6.50
CA ALA A 122 1.90 -9.97 -6.19
C ALA A 122 3.05 -10.51 -5.33
N GLN A 123 4.30 -10.18 -5.67
CA GLN A 123 5.49 -10.57 -4.89
C GLN A 123 5.46 -10.00 -3.46
N HIS A 124 5.08 -8.73 -3.30
CA HIS A 124 4.97 -8.12 -1.99
C HIS A 124 3.78 -8.68 -1.21
N HIS A 125 2.69 -9.07 -1.87
CA HIS A 125 1.56 -9.75 -1.22
C HIS A 125 2.00 -11.10 -0.63
N ASP A 126 2.75 -11.92 -1.37
CA ASP A 126 3.26 -13.20 -0.87
C ASP A 126 4.23 -13.02 0.32
N THR A 127 5.02 -11.95 0.28
CA THR A 127 5.90 -11.57 1.39
C THR A 127 5.07 -11.18 2.62
N MET A 128 4.00 -10.40 2.43
CA MET A 128 3.08 -10.01 3.49
C MET A 128 2.36 -11.20 4.12
N GLU A 129 1.91 -12.17 3.32
CA GLU A 129 1.30 -13.41 3.82
C GLU A 129 2.26 -14.22 4.70
N THR A 130 3.54 -14.23 4.34
CA THR A 130 4.57 -14.88 5.17
C THR A 130 4.80 -14.13 6.47
N ALA A 131 4.87 -12.80 6.42
CA ALA A 131 4.98 -11.96 7.61
C ALA A 131 3.78 -12.09 8.54
N ARG A 132 2.54 -12.13 8.01
CA ARG A 132 1.31 -12.33 8.80
C ARG A 132 1.34 -13.65 9.58
N ARG A 133 1.80 -14.74 8.97
CA ARG A 133 1.98 -16.03 9.67
C ARG A 133 3.00 -15.92 10.80
N GLN A 134 4.11 -15.23 10.60
CA GLN A 134 5.12 -14.98 11.63
C GLN A 134 4.57 -14.12 12.79
N VAL A 135 3.75 -13.11 12.47
CA VAL A 135 3.02 -12.32 13.48
C VAL A 135 2.10 -13.20 14.31
N ASP A 136 1.33 -14.08 13.67
CA ASP A 136 0.38 -14.95 14.36
C ASP A 136 1.09 -15.92 15.32
N GLN A 137 2.19 -16.51 14.87
CA GLN A 137 3.09 -17.32 15.71
C GLN A 137 3.63 -16.52 16.89
N ARG A 138 4.06 -15.28 16.66
CA ARG A 138 4.59 -14.41 17.72
C ARG A 138 3.53 -14.06 18.76
N ILE A 139 2.29 -13.81 18.33
CA ILE A 139 1.13 -13.57 19.21
C ILE A 139 0.80 -14.83 20.02
N ALA A 140 0.93 -16.02 19.41
CA ALA A 140 0.80 -17.32 20.09
C ALA A 140 1.99 -17.64 21.02
N ASN A 141 2.91 -16.69 21.22
CA ASN A 141 4.11 -16.82 22.06
C ASN A 141 5.12 -17.88 21.56
N GLU A 142 5.11 -18.16 20.26
CA GLU A 142 6.14 -18.97 19.60
C GLU A 142 7.39 -18.12 19.30
N ALA A 143 8.54 -18.79 19.26
CA ALA A 143 9.82 -18.12 18.98
C ALA A 143 9.95 -17.82 17.48
N VAL A 144 9.82 -16.54 17.11
CA VAL A 144 9.98 -16.04 15.73
C VAL A 144 10.80 -14.76 15.76
N GLU A 145 11.63 -14.55 14.73
CA GLU A 145 12.55 -13.41 14.63
C GLU A 145 11.87 -12.09 14.23
N LEU A 146 10.66 -12.15 13.66
CA LEU A 146 9.94 -10.97 13.17
C LEU A 146 9.58 -10.04 14.32
N ASP A 147 10.16 -8.84 14.31
CA ASP A 147 9.85 -7.79 15.27
C ASP A 147 8.91 -6.72 14.68
N GLU A 148 8.47 -5.79 15.54
CA GLU A 148 7.60 -4.66 15.17
C GLU A 148 8.19 -3.82 14.03
N SER A 149 9.50 -3.54 14.06
CA SER A 149 10.17 -2.66 13.12
C SER A 149 10.27 -3.29 11.71
N GLN A 150 10.53 -4.60 11.67
CA GLN A 150 10.54 -5.39 10.45
C GLN A 150 9.14 -5.48 9.86
N TRP A 151 8.11 -5.72 10.68
CA TRP A 151 6.71 -5.68 10.25
C TRP A 151 6.34 -4.33 9.63
N ILE A 152 6.62 -3.22 10.32
CA ILE A 152 6.34 -1.86 9.81
C ILE A 152 7.01 -1.64 8.45
N THR A 153 8.24 -2.11 8.30
CA THR A 153 9.01 -1.98 7.06
C THR A 153 8.37 -2.78 5.92
N LEU A 154 8.00 -4.04 6.16
CA LEU A 154 7.36 -4.90 5.15
C LEU A 154 5.99 -4.37 4.72
N ALA A 155 5.14 -4.02 5.70
CA ALA A 155 3.83 -3.43 5.45
C ALA A 155 3.92 -2.11 4.69
N THR A 156 4.93 -1.29 5.00
CA THR A 156 5.19 -0.04 4.28
C THR A 156 5.56 -0.28 2.82
N ARG A 157 6.43 -1.25 2.53
CA ARG A 157 6.76 -1.63 1.15
C ARG A 157 5.55 -2.12 0.37
N TYR A 158 4.61 -2.83 1.02
CA TYR A 158 3.37 -3.25 0.38
C TYR A 158 2.46 -2.06 0.04
N VAL A 159 2.35 -1.08 0.94
CA VAL A 159 1.63 0.19 0.66
C VAL A 159 2.30 0.96 -0.49
N GLU A 160 3.63 0.98 -0.53
CA GLU A 160 4.41 1.60 -1.62
C GLU A 160 4.15 0.89 -2.95
N ALA A 161 4.15 -0.44 -2.98
CA ALA A 161 3.82 -1.21 -4.19
C ALA A 161 2.40 -0.94 -4.71
N LEU A 162 1.42 -0.75 -3.81
CA LEU A 162 0.06 -0.32 -4.19
C LEU A 162 0.06 1.10 -4.78
N SER A 163 0.88 2.00 -4.23
CA SER A 163 1.07 3.35 -4.75
C SER A 163 1.71 3.33 -6.14
N GLU A 164 2.80 2.60 -6.31
CA GLU A 164 3.48 2.42 -7.61
C GLU A 164 2.55 1.82 -8.66
N LEU A 165 1.73 0.82 -8.27
CA LEU A 165 0.70 0.27 -9.17
C LEU A 165 -0.28 1.35 -9.61
N ARG A 166 -0.75 2.20 -8.67
CA ARG A 166 -1.66 3.30 -8.99
C ARG A 166 -1.02 4.28 -9.98
N ASP A 167 0.23 4.65 -9.78
CA ASP A 167 0.96 5.52 -10.71
C ASP A 167 1.10 4.85 -12.09
N ALA A 168 1.35 3.54 -12.11
CA ALA A 168 1.44 2.76 -13.33
C ALA A 168 0.14 2.75 -14.16
N THR A 169 -1.03 2.92 -13.53
CA THR A 169 -2.32 3.04 -14.24
C THR A 169 -2.48 4.33 -15.05
N ALA A 170 -1.66 5.35 -14.74
CA ALA A 170 -1.65 6.62 -15.46
C ALA A 170 -0.90 6.55 -16.79
N HIS A 171 -0.11 5.48 -17.00
CA HIS A 171 0.61 5.32 -18.25
C HIS A 171 -0.33 5.04 -19.42
N PRO A 172 -0.10 5.68 -20.57
CA PRO A 172 -0.93 5.50 -21.76
C PRO A 172 -0.82 4.07 -22.26
N MET A 173 -1.90 3.60 -22.89
CA MET A 173 -1.89 2.34 -23.62
C MET A 173 -0.81 2.38 -24.72
N PRO A 174 0.00 1.32 -24.88
CA PRO A 174 1.03 1.26 -25.92
C PRO A 174 0.47 1.60 -27.29
N ASN A 175 1.21 2.43 -28.03
CA ASN A 175 0.87 2.85 -29.40
C ASN A 175 -0.49 3.55 -29.54
N ASN A 176 -1.02 4.16 -28.47
CA ASN A 176 -2.28 4.90 -28.53
C ASN A 176 -2.22 6.25 -27.83
N ILE A 177 -2.16 7.32 -28.63
CA ILE A 177 -2.08 8.72 -28.16
C ILE A 177 -3.35 9.23 -27.47
N TYR A 178 -4.49 8.54 -27.60
CA TYR A 178 -5.75 9.00 -27.01
C TYR A 178 -5.91 8.59 -25.54
N SER A 179 -4.95 7.85 -24.98
CA SER A 179 -5.02 7.28 -23.63
C SER A 179 -4.33 8.12 -22.55
N TYR A 180 -3.77 9.27 -22.90
CA TYR A 180 -3.19 10.20 -21.93
C TYR A 180 -4.30 10.87 -21.09
N THR A 181 -4.20 10.81 -19.77
CA THR A 181 -5.18 11.42 -18.84
C THR A 181 -4.48 12.05 -17.62
N THR A 182 -5.01 13.17 -17.14
CA THR A 182 -4.50 13.91 -15.96
C THR A 182 -5.12 13.46 -14.64
N ASN A 183 -6.24 12.73 -14.67
CA ASN A 183 -7.01 12.32 -13.49
C ASN A 183 -6.19 11.54 -12.42
N PRO A 184 -5.27 10.63 -12.78
CA PRO A 184 -4.48 9.89 -11.79
C PRO A 184 -3.58 10.79 -10.92
N LEU A 185 -3.14 11.96 -11.43
CA LEU A 185 -2.21 12.83 -10.72
C LEU A 185 -2.81 13.49 -9.48
N ILE A 186 -4.10 13.84 -9.53
CA ILE A 186 -4.81 14.43 -8.38
C ILE A 186 -4.98 13.35 -7.29
N LYS A 187 -5.32 12.12 -7.69
CA LYS A 187 -5.49 11.00 -6.75
C LYS A 187 -4.18 10.62 -6.07
N ASP A 188 -3.07 10.60 -6.80
CA ASP A 188 -1.74 10.39 -6.24
C ASP A 188 -1.38 11.45 -5.19
N ALA A 189 -1.56 12.73 -5.53
CA ALA A 189 -1.26 13.81 -4.58
C ALA A 189 -2.15 13.74 -3.32
N LEU A 190 -3.45 13.42 -3.46
CA LEU A 190 -4.35 13.21 -2.31
C LEU A 190 -3.94 12.00 -1.47
N PHE A 191 -3.50 10.91 -2.10
CA PHE A 191 -2.97 9.76 -1.39
C PHE A 191 -1.76 10.14 -0.54
N ASN A 192 -0.79 10.85 -1.11
CA ASN A 192 0.39 11.30 -0.38
C ASN A 192 0.01 12.15 0.85
N VAL A 193 -0.92 13.09 0.71
CA VAL A 193 -1.45 13.83 1.86
C VAL A 193 -1.96 12.88 2.94
N SER A 194 -2.80 11.91 2.57
CA SER A 194 -3.42 10.99 3.54
C SER A 194 -2.42 10.02 4.21
N GLU A 195 -1.46 9.49 3.46
CA GLU A 195 -0.48 8.52 3.98
C GLU A 195 0.52 9.21 4.90
N TYR A 196 1.07 10.36 4.51
CA TYR A 196 2.04 11.07 5.34
C TYR A 196 1.38 11.66 6.60
N ALA A 197 0.14 12.15 6.50
CA ALA A 197 -0.64 12.51 7.69
C ALA A 197 -0.94 11.30 8.60
N GLY A 198 -1.16 10.11 8.02
CA GLY A 198 -1.28 8.85 8.75
C GLY A 198 0.00 8.49 9.52
N ARG A 199 1.16 8.65 8.88
CA ARG A 199 2.49 8.40 9.50
C ARG A 199 2.80 9.40 10.60
N GLU A 200 2.45 10.67 10.44
CA GLU A 200 2.55 11.67 11.52
C GLU A 200 1.77 11.23 12.77
N ARG A 201 0.50 10.84 12.58
CA ARG A 201 -0.35 10.36 13.68
C ARG A 201 0.21 9.12 14.36
N ALA A 202 0.80 8.20 13.60
CA ALA A 202 1.41 6.99 14.17
C ALA A 202 2.60 7.33 15.08
N VAL A 203 3.49 8.23 14.65
CA VAL A 203 4.65 8.66 15.47
C VAL A 203 4.18 9.39 16.74
N ILE A 204 3.24 10.33 16.61
CA ILE A 204 2.71 11.09 17.75
C ILE A 204 1.96 10.16 18.72
N GLY A 205 1.09 9.30 18.19
CA GLY A 205 0.31 8.35 18.99
C GLY A 205 1.20 7.39 19.77
N SER A 206 2.28 6.89 19.16
CA SER A 206 3.27 6.05 19.84
C SER A 206 3.95 6.76 21.01
N ALA A 207 4.38 8.01 20.83
CA ALA A 207 4.99 8.80 21.91
C ALA A 207 4.01 9.09 23.07
N ILE A 208 2.74 9.40 22.75
CA ILE A 208 1.68 9.61 23.75
C ILE A 208 1.41 8.32 24.54
N ALA A 209 1.28 7.18 23.85
CA ALA A 209 1.03 5.89 24.49
C ALA A 209 2.15 5.50 25.44
N GLN A 210 3.40 5.83 25.08
CA GLN A 210 4.60 5.60 25.90
C GLN A 210 4.81 6.67 26.98
N GLN A 211 3.95 7.69 27.06
CA GLN A 211 4.04 8.82 27.99
C GLN A 211 5.42 9.50 27.98
N ARG A 212 6.06 9.57 26.82
CA ARG A 212 7.39 10.16 26.65
C ARG A 212 7.35 11.37 25.72
N PRO A 213 8.27 12.33 25.87
CA PRO A 213 8.45 13.36 24.86
C PRO A 213 8.92 12.75 23.54
N LEU A 214 8.62 13.44 22.44
CA LEU A 214 9.20 13.14 21.12
C LEU A 214 10.72 13.32 21.18
N SER A 215 11.45 12.38 20.61
CA SER A 215 12.89 12.51 20.40
C SER A 215 13.20 13.51 19.28
N GLU A 216 14.45 13.97 19.19
CA GLU A 216 14.87 14.88 18.12
C GLU A 216 14.74 14.23 16.73
N ILE A 217 15.05 12.93 16.64
CA ILE A 217 14.93 12.16 15.40
C ILE A 217 13.46 12.08 14.95
N GLU A 218 12.54 11.90 15.89
CA GLU A 218 11.09 11.88 15.60
C GLU A 218 10.58 13.26 15.18
N ARG A 219 10.99 14.34 15.86
CA ARG A 219 10.65 15.72 15.45
C ARG A 219 11.11 16.00 14.02
N ALA A 220 12.36 15.70 13.70
CA ALA A 220 12.90 15.87 12.35
C ALA A 220 12.15 15.00 11.32
N ARG A 221 11.71 13.80 11.70
CA ARG A 221 10.88 12.93 10.84
C ARG A 221 9.49 13.51 10.62
N LEU A 222 8.83 14.04 11.65
CA LEU A 222 7.53 14.70 11.56
C LEU A 222 7.59 15.93 10.65
N GLN A 223 8.64 16.74 10.76
CA GLN A 223 8.84 17.88 9.86
C GLN A 223 8.91 17.43 8.39
N ARG A 224 9.71 16.39 8.09
CA ARG A 224 9.77 15.85 6.72
C ARG A 224 8.42 15.36 6.21
N TYR A 225 7.60 14.74 7.06
CA TYR A 225 6.26 14.32 6.66
C TYR A 225 5.37 15.52 6.36
N ARG A 226 5.46 16.58 7.17
CA ARG A 226 4.72 17.84 6.98
C ARG A 226 5.08 18.50 5.66
N ASP A 227 6.38 18.58 5.34
CA ASP A 227 6.87 19.16 4.08
C ASP A 227 6.29 18.43 2.86
N ILE A 228 6.20 17.09 2.92
CA ILE A 228 5.62 16.28 1.84
C ILE A 228 4.11 16.52 1.71
N VAL A 229 3.39 16.65 2.83
CA VAL A 229 1.95 16.98 2.84
C VAL A 229 1.71 18.34 2.19
N GLU A 230 2.48 19.36 2.57
CA GLU A 230 2.36 20.72 2.03
C GLU A 230 2.68 20.76 0.54
N ALA A 231 3.76 20.11 0.10
CA ALA A 231 4.10 19.99 -1.31
C ALA A 231 3.00 19.27 -2.12
N SER A 232 2.39 18.23 -1.55
CA SER A 232 1.30 17.49 -2.20
C SER A 232 0.02 18.33 -2.31
N LEU A 233 -0.32 19.13 -1.28
CA LEU A 233 -1.44 20.07 -1.32
C LEU A 233 -1.23 21.16 -2.39
N ALA A 234 -0.03 21.75 -2.46
CA ALA A 234 0.29 22.73 -3.49
C ALA A 234 0.19 22.14 -4.91
N ARG A 235 0.59 20.88 -5.09
CA ARG A 235 0.44 20.16 -6.37
C ARG A 235 -1.04 19.97 -6.72
N ILE A 236 -1.89 19.60 -5.76
CA ILE A 236 -3.34 19.48 -5.99
C ILE A 236 -3.92 20.82 -6.45
N GLU A 237 -3.56 21.92 -5.78
CA GLU A 237 -4.04 23.25 -6.16
C GLU A 237 -3.64 23.61 -7.60
N THR A 238 -2.38 23.36 -7.97
CA THR A 238 -1.88 23.57 -9.34
C THR A 238 -2.66 22.73 -10.36
N LEU A 239 -2.90 21.45 -10.06
CA LEU A 239 -3.67 20.56 -10.94
C LEU A 239 -5.13 21.01 -11.08
N ILE A 240 -5.76 21.48 -10.00
CA ILE A 240 -7.12 22.02 -10.03
C ILE A 240 -7.21 23.28 -10.88
N GLN A 241 -6.19 24.16 -10.85
CA GLN A 241 -6.15 25.36 -11.69
C GLN A 241 -6.03 25.05 -13.18
N GLN A 242 -5.50 23.87 -13.56
CA GLN A 242 -5.40 23.42 -14.94
C GLN A 242 -6.68 22.76 -15.47
N LEU A 243 -7.65 22.44 -14.59
CA LEU A 243 -8.92 21.89 -15.03
C LEU A 243 -9.74 22.97 -15.75
N PRO A 244 -10.44 22.63 -16.85
CA PRO A 244 -11.35 23.57 -17.50
C PRO A 244 -12.43 24.06 -16.53
N ASP A 245 -12.90 25.29 -16.71
CA ASP A 245 -13.97 25.87 -15.88
C ASP A 245 -15.28 25.09 -16.06
N ILE A 246 -15.47 24.07 -15.21
CA ILE A 246 -16.69 23.28 -15.15
C ILE A 246 -17.56 23.90 -14.05
N PRO A 247 -18.79 24.40 -14.36
CA PRO A 247 -19.67 25.02 -13.36
C PRO A 247 -19.95 24.14 -12.13
N ALA A 248 -19.91 22.82 -12.30
CA ALA A 248 -20.06 21.85 -11.21
C ALA A 248 -18.91 21.86 -10.18
N LEU A 249 -17.70 22.27 -10.57
CA LEU A 249 -16.53 22.39 -9.69
C LEU A 249 -16.38 23.79 -9.08
N GLN A 250 -17.19 24.76 -9.50
CA GLN A 250 -17.18 26.13 -8.95
C GLN A 250 -17.84 26.22 -7.57
N ARG A 251 -18.60 25.20 -7.14
CA ARG A 251 -19.21 25.11 -5.80
C ARG A 251 -18.49 24.03 -4.97
N PRO A 252 -17.72 24.31 -3.91
CA PRO A 252 -17.11 25.54 -3.41
C PRO A 252 -15.57 25.47 -3.52
N LYS A 253 -14.97 26.31 -4.36
CA LYS A 253 -13.52 26.34 -4.63
C LYS A 253 -12.67 26.76 -3.41
N LEU A 254 -13.24 27.14 -2.26
CA LEU A 254 -12.49 27.85 -1.21
C LEU A 254 -12.86 27.64 0.28
N SER A 255 -13.81 26.77 0.66
CA SER A 255 -14.21 26.68 2.09
C SER A 255 -13.39 25.70 2.96
N TRP A 256 -12.66 24.75 2.35
CA TRP A 256 -11.97 23.67 3.09
C TRP A 256 -10.51 23.98 3.43
N ILE A 257 -9.88 24.89 2.68
CA ILE A 257 -8.45 25.21 2.79
C ILE A 257 -8.09 25.93 4.11
N PRO A 258 -8.86 26.92 4.62
CA PRO A 258 -8.48 27.57 5.87
C PRO A 258 -8.66 26.68 7.10
N ALA A 259 -9.54 25.66 7.06
CA ALA A 259 -9.76 24.78 8.22
C ALA A 259 -8.56 23.87 8.52
N PHE A 260 -7.77 23.49 7.52
CA PHE A 260 -6.59 22.63 7.70
C PHE A 260 -5.31 23.43 7.98
N SER A 261 -5.23 24.68 7.49
CA SER A 261 -4.08 25.58 7.67
C SER A 261 -4.09 26.33 9.02
N MET A 262 -5.26 26.56 9.63
CA MET A 262 -5.37 27.54 10.73
C MET A 262 -5.15 27.00 12.15
N SER A 263 -4.83 25.71 12.35
CA SER A 263 -4.78 25.10 13.70
C SER A 263 -3.41 24.61 14.19
N ILE A 264 -2.29 25.01 13.59
CA ILE A 264 -0.97 24.81 14.20
C ILE A 264 -0.11 26.06 13.92
N ARG A 265 -0.27 27.10 14.77
CA ARG A 265 0.83 28.05 14.92
C ARG A 265 2.05 27.28 15.43
N PRO A 266 3.29 27.66 15.06
CA PRO A 266 4.48 27.10 15.68
C PRO A 266 4.28 27.14 17.19
N PHE A 267 4.35 25.96 17.82
CA PHE A 267 4.29 25.84 19.26
C PHE A 267 5.57 26.51 19.77
N ASP A 268 5.49 27.80 20.10
CA ASP A 268 6.53 28.51 20.84
C ASP A 268 6.65 27.82 22.20
N LEU A 269 7.48 26.77 22.25
CA LEU A 269 7.84 26.12 23.49
C LEU A 269 8.57 27.18 24.32
N PRO A 270 8.05 27.56 25.51
CA PRO A 270 8.81 28.41 26.41
C PRO A 270 10.13 27.72 26.69
N SER A 271 11.24 28.44 26.51
CA SER A 271 12.57 27.95 26.82
C SER A 271 12.60 27.50 28.28
N ILE A 272 12.55 26.20 28.52
CA ILE A 272 12.72 25.63 29.86
C ILE A 272 14.21 25.75 30.17
N GLU A 273 14.60 26.83 30.84
CA GLU A 273 15.91 26.92 31.49
C GLU A 273 16.06 25.73 32.46
N PRO A 274 17.12 24.93 32.36
CA PRO A 274 17.36 23.86 33.29
C PRO A 274 17.80 24.46 34.64
N THR A 275 16.86 24.63 35.56
CA THR A 275 17.17 24.96 36.96
C THR A 275 17.70 23.71 37.66
N VAL A 276 18.98 23.37 37.40
CA VAL A 276 19.70 22.34 38.15
C VAL A 276 20.06 22.92 39.51
N LYS A 277 19.21 22.72 40.53
CA LYS A 277 19.63 22.83 41.93
C LYS A 277 20.42 21.56 42.29
N ALA A 278 21.73 21.72 42.40
CA ALA A 278 22.62 20.69 42.91
C ALA A 278 22.24 20.29 44.35
N PRO A 279 22.12 19.00 44.68
CA PRO A 279 21.99 18.57 46.06
C PRO A 279 23.33 18.72 46.80
N THR A 280 23.30 19.43 47.91
CA THR A 280 24.39 19.57 48.88
C THR A 280 24.85 18.19 49.37
N ILE A 281 26.09 17.84 49.04
CA ILE A 281 26.77 16.65 49.54
C ILE A 281 27.07 16.86 51.04
N ARG A 282 26.39 16.11 51.91
CA ARG A 282 26.76 16.01 53.33
C ARG A 282 27.68 14.81 53.51
N SER A 283 28.94 15.09 53.82
CA SER A 283 29.98 14.13 54.15
C SER A 283 29.64 13.36 55.44
N ALA A 284 29.55 12.03 55.36
CA ALA A 284 29.61 11.14 56.51
C ALA A 284 30.77 10.15 56.31
N GLN A 285 31.75 10.22 57.20
CA GLN A 285 32.91 9.33 57.30
C GLN A 285 32.53 7.96 57.89
N PRO A 286 33.43 6.95 57.78
CA PRO A 286 33.08 5.54 57.72
C PRO A 286 33.15 4.85 59.09
N ASN A 287 32.39 3.77 59.24
CA ASN A 287 32.64 2.77 60.27
C ASN A 287 32.20 1.38 59.79
N GLY A 288 33.05 0.38 60.05
CA GLY A 288 32.56 -0.95 60.39
C GLY A 288 32.67 -2.03 59.31
N THR A 289 33.83 -2.67 59.31
CA THR A 289 34.12 -4.07 58.92
C THR A 289 32.99 -5.10 59.16
N SER A 290 32.72 -5.97 58.17
CA SER A 290 32.56 -7.42 58.40
C SER A 290 32.53 -8.26 57.11
N LYS A 291 33.45 -9.24 57.08
CA LYS A 291 33.62 -10.48 56.30
C LYS A 291 32.57 -11.00 55.29
N PRO A 292 33.03 -11.76 54.26
CA PRO A 292 32.18 -12.43 53.27
C PRO A 292 31.89 -13.91 53.62
N PRO A 293 30.83 -14.51 53.05
CA PRO A 293 30.76 -15.96 52.89
C PRO A 293 30.88 -16.40 51.42
N ARG A 294 31.93 -17.20 51.21
CA ARG A 294 32.00 -18.50 50.51
C ARG A 294 31.15 -18.75 49.25
N ALA A 295 31.92 -19.06 48.21
CA ALA A 295 31.56 -19.81 47.02
C ALA A 295 30.80 -21.13 47.30
N SER A 296 29.89 -21.47 46.39
CA SER A 296 29.60 -22.85 46.04
C SER A 296 29.40 -22.97 44.53
N ALA A 297 30.39 -23.58 43.88
CA ALA A 297 30.31 -24.07 42.52
C ALA A 297 29.27 -25.21 42.43
N ARG A 298 28.44 -25.19 41.39
CA ARG A 298 27.78 -26.40 40.89
C ARG A 298 28.12 -26.59 39.43
N CYS A 299 28.87 -27.66 39.19
CA CYS A 299 29.04 -28.35 37.93
C CYS A 299 27.68 -28.69 37.31
N CYS A 300 27.46 -28.29 36.06
CA CYS A 300 26.59 -29.05 35.16
C CYS A 300 27.46 -29.59 34.02
N ARG A 301 27.40 -30.91 33.93
CA ARG A 301 28.23 -31.80 33.14
C ARG A 301 27.74 -31.81 31.69
N PHE A 302 28.68 -31.69 30.76
CA PHE A 302 28.55 -32.07 29.37
C PHE A 302 27.94 -33.49 29.22
N ARG A 303 26.94 -33.66 28.35
CA ARG A 303 26.65 -34.95 27.72
C ARG A 303 26.64 -34.76 26.20
N LYS A 304 27.76 -35.10 25.57
CA LYS A 304 27.85 -35.41 24.15
C LYS A 304 27.26 -36.80 23.94
N SER A 305 26.35 -36.93 22.98
CA SER A 305 26.03 -38.20 22.33
C SER A 305 26.10 -37.97 20.82
N SER A 306 27.26 -38.30 20.27
CA SER A 306 27.40 -38.66 18.86
C SER A 306 27.10 -40.14 18.75
N VAL A 307 26.41 -40.60 17.71
CA VAL A 307 26.64 -41.88 17.00
C VAL A 307 25.61 -42.11 15.86
N ILE A 308 26.16 -42.12 14.64
CA ILE A 308 25.97 -43.07 13.51
C ILE A 308 24.69 -43.02 12.65
N ILE A 309 24.87 -42.43 11.45
CA ILE A 309 24.71 -43.01 10.08
C ILE A 309 23.59 -44.04 9.84
N SER A 310 22.63 -43.68 8.97
CA SER A 310 22.24 -44.46 7.78
C SER A 310 21.18 -43.74 6.91
N LYS A 311 21.59 -43.35 5.69
CA LYS A 311 20.78 -43.44 4.45
C LYS A 311 21.17 -44.79 3.78
N PRO A 312 20.50 -45.32 2.73
CA PRO A 312 19.49 -44.73 1.84
C PRO A 312 18.29 -45.66 1.52
N ALA A 313 17.25 -45.12 0.86
CA ALA A 313 16.62 -45.77 -0.31
C ALA A 313 15.46 -44.91 -0.86
N SER A 314 15.54 -44.65 -2.16
CA SER A 314 14.46 -44.30 -3.08
C SER A 314 13.25 -45.22 -2.95
N THR A 315 12.02 -44.73 -3.21
CA THR A 315 11.17 -45.22 -4.32
C THR A 315 10.02 -44.24 -4.54
N SER A 316 9.83 -43.89 -5.81
CA SER A 316 8.67 -43.22 -6.38
C SER A 316 7.36 -43.96 -6.09
N CYS A 317 6.26 -43.24 -5.88
CA CYS A 317 4.94 -43.76 -6.22
C CYS A 317 4.03 -42.63 -6.69
N VAL A 318 3.68 -42.73 -7.98
CA VAL A 318 2.62 -42.00 -8.67
C VAL A 318 1.31 -42.70 -8.34
N THR A 319 0.30 -41.97 -7.88
CA THR A 319 -1.10 -42.29 -8.16
C THR A 319 -1.96 -41.03 -8.09
N ALA A 320 -2.50 -40.66 -9.24
CA ALA A 320 -3.67 -39.82 -9.37
C ALA A 320 -4.93 -40.62 -8.94
N SER A 321 -5.91 -39.97 -8.31
CA SER A 321 -7.33 -40.26 -8.58
C SER A 321 -8.25 -39.19 -8.00
N CYS A 322 -9.17 -38.76 -8.87
CA CYS A 322 -10.34 -37.93 -8.59
C CYS A 322 -11.28 -38.52 -7.54
N SER A 323 -11.92 -37.65 -6.75
CA SER A 323 -13.34 -37.87 -6.40
C SER A 323 -14.08 -36.55 -6.13
N ARG A 324 -15.02 -36.29 -7.04
CA ARG A 324 -16.20 -35.44 -6.95
C ARG A 324 -16.95 -35.65 -5.64
N TRP A 325 -17.45 -34.57 -5.02
CA TRP A 325 -18.69 -34.59 -4.25
C TRP A 325 -19.53 -33.32 -4.55
N PRO A 326 -20.85 -33.45 -4.76
CA PRO A 326 -21.75 -32.34 -5.04
C PRO A 326 -22.43 -31.85 -3.75
N TRP A 327 -22.74 -30.56 -3.66
CA TRP A 327 -23.71 -30.05 -2.69
C TRP A 327 -24.92 -29.47 -3.40
N ARG A 328 -26.08 -29.91 -2.93
CA ARG A 328 -27.41 -29.78 -3.48
C ARG A 328 -28.14 -28.58 -2.82
N SER A 329 -29.07 -28.04 -3.59
CA SER A 329 -30.03 -26.94 -3.41
C SER A 329 -30.77 -26.77 -2.06
N SER A 330 -30.95 -25.48 -1.69
CA SER A 330 -32.13 -24.69 -1.25
C SER A 330 -33.34 -25.37 -0.54
N PRO A 331 -34.14 -24.64 0.30
CA PRO A 331 -35.13 -23.67 -0.24
C PRO A 331 -35.49 -22.42 0.61
N SER A 332 -35.96 -21.42 -0.15
CA SER A 332 -36.91 -20.31 0.10
C SER A 332 -37.61 -20.13 1.46
N SER A 333 -37.77 -18.87 1.88
CA SER A 333 -39.09 -18.18 1.88
C SER A 333 -38.96 -16.70 2.27
N GLN A 334 -39.52 -15.84 1.41
CA GLN A 334 -39.96 -14.47 1.69
C GLN A 334 -41.34 -14.48 2.38
N PRO A 335 -41.79 -13.34 2.90
CA PRO A 335 -42.83 -12.59 2.18
C PRO A 335 -42.36 -11.27 1.56
#